data_AF-A0A2K3ML27-F1
#
_entry.id   AF-A0A2K3ML27-F1
#
_cell.length_a   1.000
_cell.length_b   1.000
_cell.length_c   1.000
_cell.angle_alpha   90.00
_cell.angle_beta   90.00
_cell.angle_gamma   90.00
#
_symmetry.space_group_name_H-M   'P 1'
#
loop_
_entity.id
_entity.type
_entity.pdbx_description
1 polymer ?
#
loop_
_entity_poly.entity_id
_entity_poly.type
_entity_poly.pdbx_seq_one_letter_code
_entity_poly.pdbx_strand_id
1 'polypeptide(L)'
;MEKIFKVYVYPDGDLPIVHDGPCKDIYSIEGRFLHEMEHGVGKFRTNDPNAAHVYFLPFSVTWMVKYLYTPSSYDITPLKHFVSDYVKVISMRYPFWNRTRGADHFMLACHDW
;
A
#
# COMPACT_ATOMS: atom_id res chain seq x y z
N MET A 1 -11.51 -14.62 12.12
CA MET A 1 -10.50 -13.54 11.95
C MET A 1 -11.11 -12.30 11.30
N GLU A 2 -11.82 -12.42 10.17
CA GLU A 2 -12.33 -11.27 9.37
C GLU A 2 -13.25 -10.29 10.11
N LYS A 3 -14.01 -10.72 11.12
CA LYS A 3 -14.85 -9.80 11.91
C LYS A 3 -14.08 -8.98 12.96
N ILE A 4 -12.90 -9.45 13.35
CA ILE A 4 -12.10 -8.91 14.45
C ILE A 4 -10.92 -8.12 13.89
N PHE A 5 -10.13 -8.73 13.01
CA PHE A 5 -8.98 -8.10 12.42
C PHE A 5 -9.40 -7.04 11.41
N LYS A 6 -8.96 -5.81 11.65
CA LYS A 6 -9.32 -4.64 10.85
C LYS A 6 -8.08 -3.93 10.34
N VAL A 7 -8.12 -3.58 9.07
CA VAL A 7 -7.06 -2.87 8.36
C VAL A 7 -7.60 -1.54 7.89
N TYR A 8 -6.91 -0.47 8.27
CA TYR A 8 -7.16 0.85 7.71
C TYR A 8 -6.39 0.97 6.40
N VAL A 9 -7.07 1.35 5.32
CA VAL A 9 -6.44 1.58 4.02
C VAL A 9 -6.38 3.08 3.80
N TYR A 10 -5.17 3.62 3.66
CA TYR A 10 -4.99 5.05 3.38
C TYR A 10 -5.63 5.41 2.05
N PRO A 11 -6.51 6.42 1.96
CA PRO A 11 -7.21 6.78 0.73
C PRO A 11 -6.38 7.64 -0.23
N ASP A 12 -5.13 7.95 0.12
CA ASP A 12 -4.27 8.86 -0.64
C ASP A 12 -3.53 8.14 -1.76
N GLY A 13 -3.27 8.88 -2.83
CA GLY A 13 -2.51 8.39 -3.98
C GLY A 13 -3.41 8.18 -5.19
N ASP A 14 -2.77 8.18 -6.36
CA ASP A 14 -3.46 8.14 -7.64
C ASP A 14 -3.21 6.81 -8.37
N LEU A 15 -4.23 6.38 -9.12
CA LEU A 15 -4.10 5.30 -10.08
C LEU A 15 -3.09 5.67 -11.19
N PRO A 16 -2.37 4.69 -11.76
CA PRO A 16 -2.46 3.26 -11.46
C PRO A 16 -1.54 2.80 -10.33
N ILE A 17 -0.66 3.66 -9.79
CA ILE A 17 0.39 3.23 -8.85
C ILE A 17 -0.19 2.90 -7.47
N VAL A 18 -1.24 3.60 -7.05
CA VAL A 18 -1.89 3.43 -5.75
C VAL A 18 -3.32 2.94 -5.94
N HIS A 19 -3.79 2.08 -5.05
CA HIS A 19 -5.12 1.47 -5.03
C HIS A 19 -5.41 0.48 -6.19
N ASP A 20 -4.41 0.15 -7.00
CA ASP A 20 -4.51 -0.86 -8.04
C ASP A 20 -3.21 -1.66 -8.13
N GLY A 21 -3.31 -2.88 -8.67
CA GLY A 21 -2.19 -3.80 -8.80
C GLY A 21 -2.48 -4.87 -9.86
N PRO A 22 -1.44 -5.44 -10.48
CA PRO A 22 -1.64 -6.49 -11.47
C PRO A 22 -2.20 -7.77 -10.83
N CYS A 23 -3.33 -8.24 -11.33
CA CYS A 23 -3.97 -9.50 -10.89
C CYS A 23 -3.58 -10.72 -11.74
N LYS A 24 -2.40 -10.70 -12.39
CA LYS A 24 -1.94 -11.75 -13.31
C LYS A 24 -0.50 -12.17 -13.01
N ASP A 25 -0.15 -13.36 -13.48
CA ASP A 25 1.18 -13.95 -13.39
C ASP A 25 1.73 -14.00 -11.95
N ILE A 26 3.05 -13.87 -11.79
CA ILE A 26 3.75 -13.96 -10.50
C ILE A 26 3.42 -12.81 -9.53
N TYR A 27 2.80 -11.74 -10.03
CA TYR A 27 2.41 -10.56 -9.24
C TYR A 27 0.96 -10.58 -8.77
N SER A 28 0.23 -11.65 -9.10
CA SER A 28 -1.21 -11.76 -8.88
C SER A 28 -1.64 -11.66 -7.42
N ILE A 29 -0.81 -12.04 -6.45
CA ILE A 29 -1.16 -11.95 -5.01
C ILE A 29 -1.23 -10.48 -4.55
N GLU A 30 -0.35 -9.62 -5.05
CA GLU A 30 -0.33 -8.19 -4.71
C GLU A 30 -1.59 -7.51 -5.23
N GLY A 31 -1.87 -7.68 -6.53
CA GLY A 31 -3.09 -7.16 -7.13
C GLY A 31 -4.35 -7.75 -6.50
N ARG A 32 -4.36 -9.05 -6.19
CA ARG A 32 -5.51 -9.68 -5.54
C ARG A 32 -5.76 -9.10 -4.14
N PHE A 33 -4.72 -8.91 -3.34
CA PHE A 33 -4.86 -8.30 -2.01
C PHE A 33 -5.36 -6.86 -2.09
N LEU A 34 -4.79 -6.04 -2.98
CA LEU A 34 -5.25 -4.67 -3.23
C LEU A 34 -6.73 -4.66 -3.64
N HIS A 35 -7.10 -5.53 -4.59
CA HIS A 35 -8.49 -5.65 -5.02
C HIS A 35 -9.44 -6.03 -3.89
N GLU A 36 -9.09 -7.00 -3.04
CA GLU A 36 -9.91 -7.41 -1.89
C GLU A 36 -10.00 -6.31 -0.81
N MET A 37 -8.95 -5.52 -0.62
CA MET A 37 -8.99 -4.36 0.27
C MET A 37 -9.85 -3.22 -0.27
N GLU A 38 -9.80 -2.96 -1.58
CA GLU A 38 -10.56 -1.88 -2.20
C GLU A 38 -12.03 -2.23 -2.43
N HIS A 39 -12.30 -3.42 -2.97
CA HIS A 39 -13.62 -3.83 -3.48
C HIS A 39 -14.23 -5.01 -2.73
N GLY A 40 -13.50 -5.63 -1.79
CA GLY A 40 -14.03 -6.74 -1.02
C GLY A 40 -15.21 -6.34 -0.16
N VAL A 41 -15.92 -7.33 0.39
CA VAL A 41 -17.21 -7.19 1.11
C VAL A 41 -17.05 -6.52 2.50
N GLY A 42 -16.16 -5.54 2.66
CA GLY A 42 -15.96 -4.75 3.89
C GLY A 42 -15.54 -5.57 5.11
N LYS A 43 -15.05 -6.79 4.91
CA LYS A 43 -14.79 -7.69 6.04
C LYS A 43 -13.54 -7.26 6.81
N PHE A 44 -12.43 -7.01 6.12
CA PHE A 44 -11.17 -6.61 6.74
C PHE A 44 -10.96 -5.10 6.79
N ARG A 45 -11.45 -4.34 5.79
CA ARG A 45 -11.26 -2.89 5.75
C ARG A 45 -12.09 -2.17 6.82
N THR A 46 -11.50 -1.14 7.41
CA THR A 46 -12.18 -0.16 8.26
C THR A 46 -11.83 1.26 7.82
N ASN A 47 -12.77 2.19 7.95
CA ASN A 47 -12.53 3.63 7.78
C ASN A 47 -12.34 4.34 9.14
N ASP A 48 -12.53 3.64 10.25
CA ASP A 48 -12.22 4.14 11.59
C ASP A 48 -10.80 3.71 11.98
N PRO A 49 -9.85 4.65 12.12
CA PRO A 49 -8.48 4.34 12.54
C PRO A 49 -8.41 3.80 13.98
N ASN A 50 -9.39 4.11 14.86
CA ASN A 50 -9.37 3.58 16.23
C ASN A 50 -9.73 2.10 16.29
N ALA A 51 -10.51 1.61 15.32
CA ALA A 51 -10.84 0.19 15.18
C ALA A 51 -9.74 -0.60 14.45
N ALA A 52 -8.75 0.08 13.85
CA ALA A 52 -7.72 -0.56 13.03
C ALA A 52 -6.61 -1.21 13.87
N HIS A 53 -6.22 -2.41 13.46
CA HIS A 53 -5.11 -3.16 14.05
C HIS A 53 -3.79 -2.85 13.33
N VAL A 54 -3.86 -2.67 12.01
CA VAL A 54 -2.74 -2.32 11.14
C VAL A 54 -3.19 -1.35 10.06
N TYR A 55 -2.24 -0.63 9.47
CA TYR A 55 -2.47 0.41 8.48
C TYR A 55 -1.76 0.04 7.17
N PHE A 56 -2.53 -0.09 6.10
CA PHE A 56 -2.02 -0.50 4.80
C PHE A 56 -1.71 0.71 3.93
N LEU A 57 -0.50 0.72 3.34
CA LEU A 57 -0.06 1.65 2.31
C LEU A 57 -0.37 1.03 0.93
N PRO A 58 -1.45 1.45 0.24
CA PRO A 58 -1.98 0.73 -0.91
C PRO A 58 -1.26 1.03 -2.23
N PHE A 59 0.04 1.29 -2.21
CA PHE A 59 0.81 1.39 -3.45
C PHE A 59 1.24 0.01 -3.93
N SER A 60 1.11 -0.23 -5.23
CA SER A 60 1.62 -1.41 -5.90
C SER A 60 3.11 -1.22 -6.16
N VAL A 61 3.90 -2.11 -5.56
CA VAL A 61 5.31 -2.27 -5.90
C VAL A 61 5.36 -2.53 -7.40
N THR A 62 4.74 -3.58 -7.91
CA THR A 62 4.81 -3.93 -9.35
C THR A 62 4.55 -2.75 -10.32
N TRP A 63 3.56 -1.90 -10.05
CA TRP A 63 3.30 -0.70 -10.86
C TRP A 63 4.37 0.37 -10.71
N MET A 64 4.88 0.60 -9.51
CA MET A 64 6.00 1.49 -9.31
C MET A 64 7.22 1.08 -10.16
N VAL A 65 7.60 -0.20 -10.27
CA VAL A 65 8.69 -0.59 -11.20
C VAL A 65 8.29 -0.34 -12.64
N LYS A 66 7.08 -0.72 -13.04
CA LYS A 66 6.65 -0.53 -14.44
C LYS A 66 6.71 0.93 -14.89
N TYR A 67 6.33 1.87 -14.02
CA TYR A 67 6.17 3.28 -14.38
C TYR A 67 7.34 4.18 -13.97
N LEU A 68 8.08 3.82 -12.90
CA LEU A 68 9.13 4.69 -12.34
C LEU A 68 10.53 4.15 -12.56
N TYR A 69 10.71 2.84 -12.74
CA TYR A 69 12.03 2.25 -12.94
C TYR A 69 12.42 2.22 -14.41
N THR A 70 13.65 2.66 -14.71
CA THR A 70 14.22 2.54 -16.05
C THR A 70 14.99 1.22 -16.16
N PRO A 71 14.63 0.31 -17.09
CA PRO A 71 15.34 -0.95 -17.27
C PRO A 71 16.84 -0.76 -17.48
N SER A 72 17.65 -1.63 -16.87
CA SER A 72 19.12 -1.61 -16.93
C SER A 72 19.81 -0.37 -16.35
N SER A 73 19.07 0.56 -15.73
CA SER A 73 19.67 1.71 -15.05
C SER A 73 20.31 1.33 -13.71
N TYR A 74 19.79 0.30 -13.05
CA TYR A 74 20.08 -0.03 -11.64
C TYR A 74 19.81 1.13 -10.68
N ASP A 75 19.12 2.18 -11.14
CA ASP A 75 18.78 3.34 -10.34
C ASP A 75 17.41 3.16 -9.70
N ILE A 76 17.42 2.83 -8.41
CA ILE A 76 16.22 2.68 -7.59
C ILE A 76 15.78 3.99 -6.92
N THR A 77 16.46 5.10 -7.21
CA THR A 77 16.17 6.41 -6.62
C THR A 77 14.73 6.87 -6.86
N PRO A 78 14.13 6.74 -8.06
CA PRO A 78 12.74 7.10 -8.28
C PRO A 78 11.76 6.36 -7.36
N LEU A 79 12.01 5.08 -7.11
CA LEU A 79 11.19 4.24 -6.22
C LEU A 79 11.30 4.69 -4.76
N LYS A 80 12.52 4.99 -4.32
CA LYS A 80 12.78 5.52 -2.96
C LYS A 80 12.12 6.87 -2.74
N HIS A 81 12.20 7.77 -3.72
CA HIS A 81 11.56 9.08 -3.66
C HIS A 81 10.04 8.94 -3.55
N PHE A 82 9.43 8.09 -4.38
CA PHE A 82 8.00 7.83 -4.30
C PHE A 82 7.57 7.37 -2.90
N VAL A 83 8.23 6.35 -2.33
CA VAL A 83 7.87 5.84 -0.98
C VAL A 83 8.11 6.91 0.08
N SER A 84 9.23 7.64 0.02
CA SER A 84 9.54 8.70 0.98
C SER A 84 8.50 9.81 0.94
N ASP A 85 8.12 10.27 -0.25
CA ASP A 85 7.14 11.34 -0.42
C ASP A 85 5.74 10.87 0.01
N TYR A 86 5.36 9.65 -0.34
CA TYR A 86 4.11 9.05 0.11
C TYR A 86 4.05 9.00 1.65
N VAL A 87 5.05 8.40 2.30
CA VAL A 87 5.12 8.31 3.77
C VAL A 87 5.14 9.69 4.42
N LYS A 88 5.84 10.67 3.84
CA LYS A 88 5.83 12.05 4.33
C LYS A 88 4.43 12.67 4.30
N VAL A 89 3.70 12.50 3.20
CA VAL A 89 2.32 13.00 3.08
C VAL A 89 1.42 12.33 4.10
N ILE A 90 1.44 11.00 4.19
CA ILE A 90 0.60 10.24 5.11
C ILE A 90 0.91 10.61 6.57
N SER A 91 2.19 10.60 6.97
CA SER A 91 2.59 10.90 8.35
C SER A 91 2.24 12.32 8.80
N MET A 92 2.21 13.29 7.88
CA MET A 92 1.76 14.66 8.17
C MET A 92 0.24 14.81 8.21
N ARG A 93 -0.48 14.09 7.33
CA ARG A 93 -1.93 14.19 7.20
C ARG A 93 -2.69 13.43 8.28
N TYR A 94 -2.16 12.31 8.77
CA TYR A 94 -2.83 11.40 9.69
C TYR A 94 -2.13 11.32 11.05
N PRO A 95 -2.64 12.00 12.10
CA PRO A 95 -1.98 12.05 13.41
C PRO A 95 -1.73 10.68 14.06
N PHE A 96 -2.56 9.68 13.75
CA PHE A 96 -2.41 8.32 14.29
C PHE A 96 -1.18 7.59 13.78
N TRP A 97 -0.53 8.06 12.71
CA TRP A 97 0.78 7.56 12.27
C TRP A 97 1.81 7.59 13.41
N ASN A 98 1.81 8.67 14.19
CA ASN A 98 2.78 8.89 15.27
C ASN A 98 2.51 8.04 16.52
N ARG A 99 1.39 7.33 16.61
CA ARG A 99 1.06 6.42 17.74
C ARG A 99 2.13 5.34 17.92
N THR A 100 2.61 4.81 16.81
CA THR A 100 3.61 3.73 16.76
C THR A 100 4.87 4.14 16.02
N ARG A 101 4.93 5.40 15.55
CA ARG A 101 5.96 5.90 14.63
C ARG A 101 6.09 5.03 13.37
N GLY A 102 4.97 4.52 12.87
CA GLY A 102 4.89 3.69 11.66
C GLY A 102 5.07 2.18 11.88
N ALA A 103 5.25 1.69 13.11
CA ALA A 103 5.52 0.26 13.34
C ALA A 103 4.35 -0.69 13.04
N ASP A 104 3.11 -0.18 13.05
CA ASP A 104 1.88 -0.92 12.68
C ASP A 104 1.43 -0.64 11.24
N HIS A 105 2.31 -0.04 10.43
CA HIS A 105 2.05 0.28 9.02
C HIS A 105 2.78 -0.72 8.12
N PHE A 106 2.12 -1.16 7.05
CA PHE A 106 2.67 -2.16 6.16
C PHE A 106 2.34 -1.88 4.70
N MET A 107 3.17 -2.42 3.81
CA MET A 107 2.96 -2.50 2.37
C MET A 107 3.03 -3.98 1.96
N LEU A 108 2.51 -4.31 0.78
CA LEU A 108 2.58 -5.65 0.23
C LEU A 108 3.31 -5.60 -1.11
N ALA A 109 4.22 -6.55 -1.31
CA ALA A 109 4.90 -6.77 -2.58
C ALA A 109 4.76 -8.25 -2.94
N CYS A 110 4.51 -8.54 -4.21
CA CYS A 110 4.84 -9.86 -4.73
C CYS A 110 6.35 -9.94 -4.94
N HIS A 111 6.95 -11.05 -4.53
CA HIS A 111 8.36 -11.37 -4.73
C HIS A 111 8.89 -10.95 -6.11
N ASP A 112 10.14 -10.47 -6.12
CA ASP A 112 10.92 -9.99 -7.27
C ASP A 112 10.79 -8.49 -7.61
N TRP A 113 11.41 -7.64 -6.77
CA TRP A 113 12.46 -6.69 -7.17
C TRP A 113 13.37 -6.31 -5.98
#